data_AF-A0A7Y0S287-F1
#
_entry.id   AF-A0A7Y0S287-F1
#
_cell.length_a   1.000
_cell.length_b   1.000
_cell.length_c   1.000
_cell.angle_alpha   90.00
_cell.angle_beta   90.00
_cell.angle_gamma   90.00
#
_symmetry.space_group_name_H-M   'P 1'
#
loop_
_entity.id
_entity.type
_entity.pdbx_description
1 polymer ?
#
loop_
_entity_poly.entity_id
_entity_poly.type
_entity_poly.pdbx_seq_one_letter_code
_entity_poly.pdbx_strand_id
1 'polypeptide(L)'
;MSETEYDYPSSYSLVSITDTSSYIKYASENFNEVAGFDEGELIGKPHNVVRHPDMPKQAFKDLWTHLKTGKHWMGMVKNRRKNGG
;
A
#
# COMPACT_ATOMS: atom_id res chain seq x y z
N MET A 1 6.93 -20.79 -0.97
CA MET A 1 6.47 -19.58 -1.67
C MET A 1 7.62 -18.60 -1.59
N SER A 2 8.20 -18.20 -2.71
CA SER A 2 9.40 -17.34 -2.71
C SER A 2 8.99 -15.90 -2.38
N GLU A 3 9.59 -15.31 -1.35
CA GLU A 3 9.56 -13.86 -1.12
C GLU A 3 10.51 -13.22 -2.13
N THR A 4 10.00 -12.96 -3.33
CA THR A 4 10.82 -12.43 -4.43
C THR A 4 10.51 -10.95 -4.58
N GLU A 5 11.48 -10.10 -4.25
CA GLU A 5 11.38 -8.67 -4.50
C GLU A 5 11.01 -8.40 -5.97
N TYR A 6 9.97 -7.60 -6.17
CA TYR A 6 9.60 -7.14 -7.49
C TYR A 6 10.22 -5.78 -7.74
N ASP A 7 11.22 -5.76 -8.61
CA ASP A 7 11.86 -4.55 -9.08
C ASP A 7 10.94 -3.83 -10.09
N TYR A 8 10.96 -2.50 -10.05
CA TYR A 8 10.18 -1.65 -10.93
C TYR A 8 10.99 -0.40 -11.29
N PRO A 9 10.72 0.22 -12.45
CA PRO A 9 11.50 1.37 -12.90
C PRO A 9 11.49 2.52 -11.89
N SER A 10 12.63 3.20 -11.70
CA SER A 10 12.73 4.35 -10.79
C SER A 10 11.86 5.55 -11.20
N SER A 11 11.34 5.55 -12.43
CA SER A 11 10.39 6.55 -12.93
C SER A 11 8.95 6.33 -12.43
N TYR A 12 8.65 5.17 -11.83
CA TYR A 12 7.30 4.84 -11.38
C TYR A 12 6.91 5.67 -10.16
N SER A 13 5.76 6.33 -10.26
CA SER A 13 5.10 6.98 -9.13
C SER A 13 3.98 6.10 -8.59
N LEU A 14 4.21 5.51 -7.42
CA LEU A 14 3.28 4.62 -6.74
C LEU A 14 2.38 5.43 -5.81
N VAL A 15 1.17 5.73 -6.28
CA VAL A 15 0.23 6.60 -5.55
C VAL A 15 -1.07 5.85 -5.31
N SER A 16 -1.51 5.86 -4.06
CA SER A 16 -2.84 5.40 -3.66
C SER A 16 -3.48 6.42 -2.74
N ILE A 17 -4.76 6.68 -2.91
CA ILE A 17 -5.56 7.58 -2.06
C ILE A 17 -6.61 6.74 -1.36
N THR A 18 -6.74 6.92 -0.06
CA THR A 18 -7.78 6.27 0.75
C THR A 18 -8.69 7.30 1.39
N ASP A 19 -9.89 6.88 1.79
CA ASP A 19 -10.66 7.62 2.78
C ASP A 19 -10.12 7.43 4.20
N THR A 20 -10.74 8.11 5.15
CA THR A 20 -10.40 8.05 6.58
C THR A 20 -10.67 6.68 7.23
N SER A 21 -11.44 5.83 6.55
CA SER A 21 -11.70 4.44 6.93
C SER A 21 -10.75 3.45 6.25
N SER A 22 -9.71 3.94 5.56
CA SER A 22 -8.70 3.18 4.81
C SER A 22 -9.20 2.41 3.60
N TYR A 23 -10.34 2.80 3.04
CA TYR A 23 -10.78 2.25 1.76
C TYR A 23 -10.17 3.03 0.62
N ILE A 24 -9.56 2.31 -0.33
CA ILE A 24 -8.90 2.91 -1.49
C ILE A 24 -9.96 3.58 -2.38
N LYS A 25 -9.76 4.86 -2.67
CA LYS A 25 -10.56 5.67 -3.62
C LYS A 25 -9.87 5.80 -4.97
N TYR A 26 -8.55 5.67 -4.99
CA TYR A 26 -7.75 5.78 -6.20
C TYR A 26 -6.44 5.01 -6.02
N ALA A 27 -5.97 4.37 -7.09
CA ALA A 27 -4.65 3.79 -7.21
C ALA A 27 -4.12 4.11 -8.60
N SER A 28 -2.88 4.60 -8.70
CA SER A 28 -2.23 4.87 -9.98
C SER A 28 -2.00 3.57 -10.75
N GLU A 29 -1.88 3.68 -12.08
CA GLU A 29 -1.57 2.53 -12.95
C GLU A 29 -0.30 1.80 -12.50
N ASN A 30 0.77 2.55 -12.22
CA ASN A 30 2.01 2.01 -11.66
C ASN A 30 1.79 1.29 -10.33
N PHE A 31 0.91 1.81 -9.45
CA PHE A 31 0.60 1.14 -8.18
C PHE A 31 -0.13 -0.18 -8.42
N ASN A 32 -1.10 -0.22 -9.34
CA ASN A 32 -1.82 -1.43 -9.70
C ASN A 32 -0.86 -2.49 -10.27
N GLU A 33 0.01 -2.09 -11.21
CA GLU A 33 1.03 -2.95 -11.79
C GLU A 33 1.97 -3.50 -10.70
N VAL A 34 2.58 -2.63 -9.90
CA VAL A 34 3.53 -3.04 -8.84
C VAL A 34 2.84 -3.83 -7.73
N ALA A 35 1.57 -3.61 -7.43
CA ALA A 35 0.84 -4.42 -6.46
C ALA A 35 0.29 -5.74 -7.07
N GLY A 36 0.27 -5.87 -8.40
CA GLY A 36 -0.24 -7.03 -9.13
C GLY A 36 -1.77 -7.09 -9.17
N PHE A 37 -2.45 -5.95 -9.19
CA PHE A 37 -3.91 -5.83 -9.29
C PHE A 37 -4.29 -5.23 -10.64
N ASP A 38 -5.47 -5.59 -11.12
CA ASP A 38 -6.03 -4.99 -12.34
C ASP A 38 -6.60 -3.60 -12.05
N GLU A 39 -6.76 -2.78 -13.08
CA GLU A 39 -7.36 -1.45 -12.96
C GLU A 39 -8.74 -1.53 -12.29
N GLY A 40 -9.00 -0.66 -11.32
CA GLY A 40 -10.26 -0.63 -10.59
C GLY A 40 -10.41 -1.71 -9.51
N GLU A 41 -9.60 -2.77 -9.52
CA GLU A 41 -9.76 -3.91 -8.62
C GLU A 41 -9.48 -3.55 -7.14
N LEU A 42 -8.63 -2.56 -6.92
CA LEU A 42 -8.32 -2.04 -5.59
C LEU A 42 -9.36 -1.05 -5.06
N ILE A 43 -10.20 -0.48 -5.93
CA ILE A 43 -11.14 0.57 -5.54
C ILE A 43 -12.20 -0.02 -4.60
N GLY A 44 -12.41 0.62 -3.45
CA GLY A 44 -13.31 0.14 -2.41
C GLY A 44 -12.77 -1.04 -1.60
N LYS A 45 -11.52 -1.49 -1.82
CA LYS A 45 -10.85 -2.46 -0.94
C LYS A 45 -10.13 -1.73 0.19
N PRO A 46 -9.97 -2.39 1.37
CA PRO A 46 -9.12 -1.86 2.42
C PRO A 46 -7.65 -1.84 1.96
N HIS A 47 -6.92 -0.77 2.30
CA HIS A 47 -5.52 -0.59 1.88
C HIS A 47 -4.58 -1.70 2.41
N ASN A 48 -4.96 -2.36 3.50
CA ASN A 48 -4.20 -3.49 4.06
C ASN A 48 -4.10 -4.72 3.12
N VAL A 49 -4.82 -4.75 1.99
CA VAL A 49 -4.75 -5.84 1.01
C VAL A 49 -3.35 -6.02 0.43
N VAL A 50 -2.59 -4.93 0.28
CA VAL A 50 -1.20 -4.96 -0.20
C VAL A 50 -0.17 -5.11 0.93
N ARG A 51 -0.61 -5.27 2.19
CA ARG A 51 0.31 -5.30 3.33
C ARG A 51 0.96 -6.66 3.49
N HIS A 52 2.28 -6.67 3.71
CA HIS A 52 2.98 -7.90 4.08
C HIS A 52 2.66 -8.32 5.52
N PRO A 53 2.43 -9.63 5.81
CA PRO A 53 2.14 -10.11 7.16
C PRO A 53 3.24 -9.79 8.19
N ASP A 54 4.50 -9.71 7.76
CA ASP A 54 5.64 -9.35 8.63
C ASP A 54 5.64 -7.90 9.09
N MET A 55 4.80 -7.04 8.52
CA MET A 55 4.80 -5.64 8.90
C MET A 55 4.38 -5.48 10.36
N PRO A 56 5.21 -4.86 11.22
CA PRO A 56 4.88 -4.68 12.62
C PRO A 56 3.66 -3.78 12.76
N LYS A 57 2.70 -4.21 13.59
CA LYS A 57 1.49 -3.42 13.92
C LYS A 57 1.83 -2.01 14.43
N GLN A 58 3.01 -1.85 15.04
CA GLN A 58 3.50 -0.59 15.56
C GLN A 58 3.69 0.48 14.48
N ALA A 59 4.13 0.13 13.27
CA ALA A 59 4.30 1.08 12.18
C ALA A 59 2.95 1.73 11.78
N PHE A 60 1.89 0.93 11.75
CA PHE A 60 0.54 1.45 11.46
C PHE A 60 -0.05 2.22 12.63
N LYS A 61 0.23 1.81 13.87
CA LYS A 61 -0.16 2.60 15.05
C LYS A 61 0.46 4.00 14.98
N ASP A 62 1.72 4.09 14.56
CA ASP A 62 2.42 5.35 14.40
C ASP A 62 1.82 6.21 13.25
N LEU A 63 1.59 5.60 12.08
CA LEU A 63 0.86 6.22 10.96
C LEU A 63 -0.45 6.86 11.44
N TRP A 64 -1.30 6.09 12.11
CA TRP A 64 -2.60 6.58 12.58
C TRP A 64 -2.50 7.65 13.65
N THR A 65 -1.49 7.59 14.51
CA THR A 65 -1.24 8.64 15.50
C THR A 65 -0.96 9.97 14.80
N HIS A 66 -0.11 9.97 13.77
CA HIS A 66 0.21 11.17 13.01
C HIS A 66 -1.00 11.72 12.25
N LEU A 67 -1.70 10.85 11.50
CA LEU A 67 -2.86 11.25 10.71
C LEU A 67 -3.98 11.84 11.58
N LYS A 68 -4.25 11.27 12.76
CA LYS A 68 -5.25 11.79 13.71
C LYS A 68 -4.89 13.17 14.27
N THR A 69 -3.61 13.54 14.26
CA THR A 69 -3.13 14.86 14.68
C THR A 69 -3.04 15.86 13.52
N GLY A 70 -3.51 15.49 12.32
CA GLY A 70 -3.41 16.31 11.11
C GLY A 70 -1.98 16.43 10.56
N LYS A 71 -1.07 15.53 10.99
CA LYS A 71 0.33 15.52 10.57
C LYS A 71 0.57 14.49 9.49
N HIS A 72 1.50 14.80 8.58
CA HIS A 72 2.01 13.83 7.62
C HIS A 72 2.82 12.74 8.34
N TRP A 73 2.87 11.56 7.72
CA TRP A 73 3.65 10.44 8.19
C TRP A 73 4.58 9.95 7.07
N MET A 74 5.77 9.53 7.45
CA MET A 74 6.74 8.90 6.57
C MET A 74 7.36 7.73 7.32
N GLY A 75 7.38 6.56 6.70
CA GLY A 75 7.96 5.36 7.28
C GLY A 75 8.07 4.24 6.27
N MET A 76 8.86 3.23 6.61
CA MET A 76 9.04 2.07 5.76
C MET A 76 7.84 1.12 5.87
N VAL A 77 7.36 0.64 4.72
CA VAL A 77 6.28 -0.34 4.64
C VAL A 77 6.67 -1.42 3.65
N LYS A 78 6.70 -2.68 4.12
CA LYS A 78 6.82 -3.88 3.28
C LYS A 78 5.43 -4.23 2.76
N ASN A 79 5.27 -4.17 1.44
CA ASN A 79 4.06 -4.59 0.76
C ASN A 79 4.24 -5.99 0.17
N ARG A 80 3.13 -6.66 -0.10
CA ARG A 80 3.05 -7.97 -0.75
C ARG A 80 2.17 -7.83 -1.98
N ARG A 81 2.61 -8.38 -3.12
CA ARG A 81 1.79 -8.41 -4.33
C ARG A 81 0.61 -9.36 -4.16
N LYS A 82 -0.44 -9.18 -4.97
CA LYS A 82 -1.63 -10.05 -5.00
C LYS A 82 -1.27 -11.54 -5.07
N ASN A 83 -0.26 -11.87 -5.90
CA ASN A 83 0.16 -13.25 -6.16
C ASN A 83 1.32 -13.73 -5.25
N GLY A 84 1.66 -12.97 -4.20
CA GLY A 84 2.66 -13.39 -3.21
C GLY A 84 4.13 -13.23 -3.64
N GLY A 85 4.39 -12.49 -4.71
CA GLY A 85 5.70 -11.86 -4.96
C GLY A 85 5.97 -10.79 -3.93
#